data_AF-A0A4Q5R7R2-F1
#
_entry.id   AF-A0A4Q5R7R2-F1
#
_cell.length_a   1.000
_cell.length_b   1.000
_cell.length_c   1.000
_cell.angle_alpha   90.00
_cell.angle_beta   90.00
_cell.angle_gamma   90.00
#
_symmetry.space_group_name_H-M   'P 1'
#
loop_
_entity.id
_entity.type
_entity.pdbx_description
1 polymer ?
#
loop_
_entity_poly.entity_id
_entity_poly.type
_entity_poly.pdbx_seq_one_letter_code
_entity_poly.pdbx_strand_id
1 'polypeptide(L)' 'MLKRFSILTLAAIIALPAAAQDKPVEKPGKNDPNKVICRTVKSSASRLGGQRECHTKAEWDRATAQNGETVRNAAVGGR' A
#
# COMPACT_ATOMS: atom_id res chain seq x y z
N MET A 1 11.12 63.97 38.46
CA MET A 1 10.98 62.57 38.89
C MET A 1 11.02 61.67 37.67
N LEU A 2 12.19 61.08 37.39
CA LEU A 2 12.46 60.31 36.18
C LEU A 2 12.16 58.83 36.47
N LYS A 3 11.00 58.34 36.00
CA LYS A 3 10.54 56.98 36.28
C LYS A 3 11.21 56.00 35.31
N ARG A 4 12.14 55.24 35.89
CA ARG A 4 12.84 54.09 35.31
C ARG A 4 11.79 53.06 34.87
N PHE A 5 11.50 52.98 33.58
CA PHE A 5 10.74 51.88 33.02
C PHE A 5 11.72 50.84 32.49
N SER A 6 12.06 49.91 33.38
CA SER A 6 12.85 48.73 33.11
C SER A 6 12.25 47.91 31.98
N ILE A 7 13.16 47.50 31.10
CA ILE A 7 13.01 46.57 29.99
C ILE A 7 12.52 45.22 30.52
N LEU A 8 11.47 44.66 29.90
CA LEU A 8 11.15 43.24 29.98
C LEU A 8 10.69 42.78 28.58
N THR A 9 11.68 42.44 27.76
CA THR A 9 11.55 41.76 26.47
C THR A 9 10.89 40.40 26.68
N LEU A 10 9.63 40.28 26.28
CA LEU A 10 8.88 39.02 26.28
C LEU A 10 9.29 38.20 25.06
N ALA A 11 9.89 37.04 25.32
CA ALA A 11 10.47 36.13 24.34
C ALA A 11 9.43 35.61 23.34
N ALA A 12 9.75 35.71 22.04
CA ALA A 12 8.98 35.13 20.96
C ALA A 12 9.23 33.61 20.88
N ILE A 13 8.20 32.82 21.18
CA ILE A 13 8.21 31.36 21.00
C ILE A 13 7.97 31.06 19.52
N ILE A 14 9.06 30.81 18.79
CA ILE A 14 9.00 30.31 17.41
C ILE A 14 8.63 28.83 17.45
N ALA A 15 7.39 28.51 17.04
CA ALA A 15 6.95 27.15 16.81
C ALA A 15 7.65 26.61 15.54
N LEU A 16 8.63 25.72 15.70
CA LEU A 16 9.20 24.99 14.57
C LEU A 16 8.19 23.93 14.10
N PRO A 17 7.88 23.86 12.79
CA PRO A 17 7.14 22.72 12.26
C PRO A 17 8.05 21.49 12.38
N ALA A 18 7.56 20.46 13.05
CA ALA A 18 8.22 19.16 13.12
C ALA A 18 8.41 18.64 11.69
N ALA A 19 9.64 18.70 11.19
CA ALA A 19 10.02 18.02 9.97
C ALA A 19 9.83 16.52 10.20
N ALA A 20 8.75 15.96 9.65
CA ALA A 20 8.53 14.54 9.58
C ALA A 20 9.75 13.91 8.91
N GLN A 21 10.54 13.16 9.67
CA GLN A 21 11.64 12.39 9.12
C GLN A 21 11.04 11.24 8.32
N ASP A 22 11.01 11.41 7.00
CA ASP A 22 10.78 10.33 6.04
C ASP A 22 11.86 9.28 6.24
N LYS A 23 11.57 8.28 7.09
CA LYS A 23 12.42 7.10 7.22
C LYS A 23 12.41 6.38 5.87
N PRO A 24 13.57 5.92 5.37
CA PRO A 24 13.62 5.16 4.14
C PRO A 24 12.72 3.93 4.28
N VAL A 25 11.66 3.85 3.47
CA VAL A 25 10.84 2.64 3.37
C VAL A 25 11.73 1.56 2.77
N GLU A 26 12.19 0.63 3.61
CA GLU A 26 12.89 -0.56 3.16
C GLU A 26 12.00 -1.31 2.16
N LYS A 27 12.48 -1.44 0.93
CA LYS A 27 11.72 -2.09 -0.13
C LYS A 27 11.59 -3.58 0.23
N PRO A 28 10.36 -4.14 0.27
CA PRO A 28 10.17 -5.54 0.59
C PRO A 28 10.97 -6.41 -0.38
N GLY A 29 11.68 -7.41 0.17
CA GLY A 29 12.53 -8.31 -0.58
C GLY A 29 11.77 -9.01 -1.71
N LYS A 30 12.49 -9.47 -2.74
CA LYS A 30 11.89 -10.13 -3.92
C LYS A 30 10.97 -11.31 -3.58
N ASN A 31 11.18 -11.96 -2.43
CA ASN A 31 10.43 -13.12 -1.98
C ASN A 31 9.54 -12.86 -0.75
N ASP A 32 9.27 -11.60 -0.43
CA ASP A 32 8.41 -11.24 0.69
C ASP A 32 6.95 -11.67 0.40
N PRO A 33 6.32 -12.49 1.26
CA PRO A 33 4.95 -12.97 1.05
C PRO A 33 3.90 -11.86 1.17
N ASN A 34 4.21 -10.77 1.88
CA ASN A 34 3.37 -9.59 2.06
C ASN A 34 3.59 -8.55 0.95
N LYS A 35 4.49 -8.82 0.00
CA LYS A 35 4.68 -7.96 -1.16
C LYS A 35 3.39 -7.84 -1.96
N VAL A 36 2.88 -6.61 -2.05
CA VAL A 36 1.72 -6.29 -2.87
C VAL A 36 2.10 -6.31 -4.36
N ILE A 37 1.32 -7.04 -5.14
CA ILE A 37 1.47 -7.21 -6.58
C ILE A 37 0.13 -6.82 -7.22
N CYS A 38 0.16 -5.82 -8.10
CA CYS A 38 -1.00 -5.39 -8.87
C CYS A 38 -0.99 -6.03 -10.26
N ARG A 39 -2.09 -6.70 -10.64
CA ARG A 39 -2.28 -7.35 -11.95
C ARG A 39 -3.56 -6.85 -12.59
N THR A 40 -3.61 -6.81 -13.91
CA THR A 40 -4.85 -6.54 -14.64
C THR A 40 -5.56 -7.86 -14.89
N VAL A 41 -6.71 -8.05 -14.25
CA VAL A 41 -7.55 -9.24 -14.40
C VAL A 41 -8.59 -8.96 -15.47
N LYS A 42 -8.59 -9.77 -16.52
CA LYS A 42 -9.60 -9.70 -17.59
C LYS A 42 -10.69 -10.73 -17.28
N SER A 43 -11.89 -10.26 -16.95
CA SER A 43 -13.04 -11.14 -16.83
C SER A 43 -13.43 -11.67 -18.21
N SER A 44 -13.58 -12.99 -18.34
CA SER A 44 -13.81 -13.69 -19.61
C SER A 44 -15.04 -13.21 -20.39
N ALA A 45 -15.99 -12.55 -19.72
CA ALA A 45 -17.22 -12.05 -20.31
C ALA A 45 -17.27 -10.52 -20.50
N SER A 46 -16.26 -9.76 -20.05
CA SER A 46 -16.34 -8.30 -20.04
C SER A 46 -15.75 -7.67 -21.30
N ARG A 47 -16.61 -7.04 -22.10
CA ARG A 47 -16.23 -6.17 -23.24
C ARG A 47 -15.61 -4.83 -22.81
N LEU A 48 -15.69 -4.50 -21.52
CA LEU A 48 -15.35 -3.18 -20.97
C LEU A 48 -13.90 -3.05 -20.49
N GLY A 49 -13.04 -4.02 -20.79
CA GLY A 49 -11.64 -4.01 -20.36
C GLY A 49 -11.42 -4.67 -19.00
N GLY A 50 -10.16 -4.96 -18.69
CA GLY A 50 -9.79 -5.63 -17.43
C GLY A 50 -9.71 -4.66 -16.25
N GLN A 51 -9.97 -5.17 -15.04
CA GLN A 51 -9.82 -4.42 -13.80
C GLN A 51 -8.41 -4.60 -13.24
N ARG A 52 -7.83 -3.56 -12.64
CA ARG A 52 -6.58 -3.70 -11.87
C ARG A 52 -6.90 -4.15 -10.45
N GLU A 53 -6.30 -5.27 -10.05
CA GLU A 53 -6.43 -5.84 -8.71
C GLU A 53 -5.04 -5.93 -8.07
N CYS A 54 -4.94 -5.52 -6.80
CA CYS A 54 -3.69 -5.52 -6.04
C CYS A 54 -3.85 -6.45 -4.84
N HIS A 55 -3.01 -7.47 -4.79
CA HIS A 55 -3.04 -8.50 -3.74
C HIS A 55 -1.62 -8.85 -3.30
N THR A 56 -1.50 -9.45 -2.12
CA THR A 56 -0.20 -9.96 -1.67
C THR A 56 0.25 -11.14 -2.52
N LYS A 57 1.56 -11.42 -2.54
CA LYS A 57 2.09 -12.61 -3.21
C LYS A 57 1.41 -13.90 -2.70
N ALA A 58 1.22 -14.01 -1.39
CA ALA A 58 0.55 -15.15 -0.77
C ALA A 58 -0.90 -15.31 -1.27
N GLU A 59 -1.64 -14.20 -1.42
CA GLU A 59 -3.00 -14.23 -1.95
C GLU A 59 -3.06 -14.67 -3.41
N TRP A 60 -2.15 -14.18 -4.25
CA TRP A 60 -2.05 -14.61 -5.65
C TRP A 60 -1.72 -16.10 -5.80
N ASP A 61 -0.82 -16.61 -4.96
CA ASP A 61 -0.42 -18.01 -4.98
C ASP A 61 -1.62 -18.91 -4.57
N ARG A 62 -2.40 -18.51 -3.55
CA ARG A 62 -3.65 -19.19 -3.16
C ARG A 62 -4.71 -19.17 -4.26
N ALA A 63 -4.94 -18.01 -4.88
CA ALA A 63 -5.91 -17.86 -5.96
C ALA A 63 -5.55 -18.76 -7.17
N THR A 64 -4.26 -18.87 -7.49
CA THR A 64 -3.78 -19.71 -8.58
C THR A 64 -4.01 -21.20 -8.29
N ALA A 65 -3.77 -21.63 -7.05
CA ALA A 65 -4.01 -23.00 -6.62
C ALA A 65 -5.49 -23.40 -6.76
N GLN A 66 -6.41 -22.57 -6.26
CA GLN A 66 -7.86 -22.82 -6.31
C GLN A 66 -8.42 -22.87 -7.75
N ASN A 67 -7.93 -21.99 -8.62
CA ASN A 67 -8.34 -21.99 -10.03
C ASN A 67 -7.90 -23.26 -10.77
N GLY A 68 -6.73 -23.81 -10.45
CA GLY A 68 -6.22 -25.04 -11.06
C GLY A 68 -7.07 -26.28 -10.74
N GLU A 69 -7.61 -26.37 -9.52
CA GLU A 69 -8.50 -27.46 -9.10
C GLU A 69 -9.84 -27.41 -9.82
N THR A 70 -10.41 -26.21 -9.98
CA THR A 70 -11.69 -26.01 -10.66
C THR A 70 -11.62 -26.42 -12.13
N VAL A 71 -10.53 -26.07 -12.83
CA VAL A 71 -10.32 -26.44 -14.24
C VAL A 71 -10.10 -27.94 -14.40
N ARG A 72 -9.34 -28.58 -13.49
CA ARG A 72 -9.12 -30.04 -13.52
C ARG A 72 -10.43 -30.80 -13.33
N ASN A 73 -11.27 -30.40 -12.37
CA ASN A 73 -12.55 -31.07 -12.14
C ASN A 73 -13.54 -30.85 -13.30
N ALA A 74 -13.58 -29.65 -13.88
CA ALA A 74 -14.42 -29.36 -15.06
C ALA A 74 -14.00 -30.19 -16.30
N ALA A 75 -12.71 -30.46 -16.49
CA ALA A 75 -12.21 -31.24 -17.62
C ALA A 75 -12.52 -32.75 -17.53
N VAL A 76 -12.80 -33.28 -16.34
CA VAL A 76 -13.05 -34.72 -16.12
C VAL A 76 -14.52 -35.09 -16.25
N GLY A 77 -15.46 -34.14 -16.10
CA GLY A 77 -16.91 -34.39 -16.12
C GLY A 77 -17.60 -34.40 -17.50
N GLY A 78 -16.86 -34.25 -18.59
CA GLY A 78 -17.39 -34.14 -19.96
C GLY A 78 -17.40 -35.44 -20.76
N ARG A 79 -17.83 -36.57 -20.17
CA ARG A 79 -18.02 -37.85 -20.88
C ARG A 79 -19.39 -38.44 -20.64
#